data_AF-A0A9X1Z8W6-F1
#
_entry.id   AF-A0A9X1Z8W6-F1
#
_cell.length_a   1.000
_cell.length_b   1.000
_cell.length_c   1.000
_cell.angle_alpha   90.00
_cell.angle_beta   90.00
_cell.angle_gamma   90.00
#
_symmetry.space_group_name_H-M   'P 1'
#
loop_
_entity.id
_entity.type
_entity.pdbx_description
1 polymer ?
#
loop_
_entity_poly.entity_id
_entity_poly.type
_entity_poly.pdbx_seq_one_letter_code
_entity_poly.pdbx_strand_id
1 'polypeptide(L)'
;MSLKNELLELVKVKSGDFRTIIAFNVDDKSFFIFGFSKNEKADISIKAKTALKIMAKGLLSYDNKQLAKALKSKALYEVTRDE
;
A
#
# COMPACT_ATOMS: atom_id res chain seq x y z
N MET A 1 -5.45 -1.36 23.78
CA MET A 1 -4.01 -1.07 23.79
C MET A 1 -3.45 -1.68 22.51
N SER A 2 -3.04 -1.01 21.44
CA SER A 2 -2.83 0.39 21.08
C SER A 2 -3.29 0.55 19.62
N LEU A 3 -4.11 1.57 19.31
CA LEU A 3 -4.80 1.74 18.02
C LEU A 3 -3.96 2.54 16.99
N LYS A 4 -2.62 2.42 17.04
CA LYS A 4 -1.69 3.32 16.32
C LYS A 4 -0.89 2.71 15.17
N ASN A 5 -1.14 1.46 14.77
CA ASN A 5 -0.22 0.75 13.83
C ASN A 5 -0.74 0.62 12.38
N GLU A 6 -1.84 1.27 12.00
CA GLU A 6 -2.28 1.37 10.58
C GLU A 6 -2.02 2.79 10.06
N LEU A 7 -0.84 3.02 9.47
CA LEU A 7 -0.50 4.27 8.78
C LEU A 7 -0.47 4.02 7.27
N LEU A 8 -1.30 4.75 6.53
CA LEU A 8 -1.12 4.95 5.09
C LEU A 8 -0.10 6.06 4.93
N GLU A 9 1.12 5.70 4.56
CA GLU A 9 2.18 6.66 4.32
C GLU A 9 2.29 6.95 2.81
N LEU A 10 2.21 8.23 2.46
CA LEU A 10 2.46 8.69 1.10
C LEU A 10 3.98 8.78 0.92
N VAL A 11 4.59 7.72 0.38
CA VAL A 11 6.02 7.71 0.12
C VAL A 11 6.30 8.43 -1.20
N LYS A 12 7.11 9.49 -1.13
CA LYS A 12 7.60 10.26 -2.28
C LYS A 12 8.93 9.67 -2.75
N VAL A 13 8.95 9.08 -3.94
CA VAL A 13 10.17 8.54 -4.55
C VAL A 13 10.89 9.65 -5.33
N LYS A 14 12.22 9.76 -5.20
CA LYS A 14 13.05 10.82 -5.79
C LYS A 14 13.63 10.38 -7.14
N SER A 15 12.82 10.43 -8.20
CA SER A 15 13.33 10.37 -9.59
C SER A 15 12.32 10.69 -10.70
N GLY A 16 11.06 10.97 -10.37
CA GLY A 16 10.06 11.34 -11.37
C GLY A 16 8.83 11.85 -10.64
N ASP A 17 8.03 12.67 -11.29
CA ASP A 17 6.95 13.45 -10.71
C ASP A 17 5.76 12.56 -10.25
N PHE A 18 5.97 11.55 -9.40
CA PHE A 18 4.98 10.55 -8.98
C PHE A 18 4.83 10.49 -7.45
N ARG A 19 3.61 10.21 -7.01
CA ARG A 19 3.24 9.91 -5.62
C ARG A 19 2.76 8.48 -5.54
N THR A 20 3.18 7.79 -4.49
CA THR A 20 2.77 6.40 -4.24
C THR A 20 1.99 6.31 -2.93
N ILE A 21 1.07 5.37 -2.89
CA ILE A 21 0.26 5.02 -1.72
C ILE A 21 0.69 3.64 -1.30
N ILE A 22 1.29 3.55 -0.12
CA ILE A 22 1.75 2.30 0.45
C ILE A 22 0.94 2.05 1.72
N ALA A 23 0.38 0.84 1.84
CA ALA A 23 -0.10 0.34 3.13
C ALA A 23 1.09 -0.28 3.86
N PHE A 24 1.38 0.23 5.05
CA PHE A 24 2.59 -0.12 5.77
C PHE A 24 2.27 -0.49 7.22
N ASN A 25 2.86 -1.59 7.66
CA ASN A 25 3.01 -1.94 9.06
C ASN A 25 4.51 -2.08 9.35
N VAL A 26 5.03 -1.22 10.23
CA VAL A 26 6.47 -1.05 10.52
C VAL A 26 7.16 -2.37 10.83
N ASP A 27 6.47 -3.27 11.52
CA ASP A 27 7.07 -4.49 12.06
C ASP A 27 6.69 -5.76 11.27
N ASP A 28 6.01 -5.64 10.12
CA ASP A 28 5.49 -6.82 9.40
C ASP A 28 5.53 -6.70 7.87
N LYS A 29 4.61 -5.96 7.26
CA LYS A 29 4.40 -5.99 5.80
C LYS A 29 4.16 -4.61 5.21
N SER A 30 4.50 -4.49 3.94
CA SER A 30 4.26 -3.32 3.11
C SER A 30 3.58 -3.73 1.81
N PHE A 31 2.57 -2.98 1.36
CA PHE A 31 1.90 -3.18 0.08
C PHE A 31 1.87 -1.89 -0.71
N PHE A 32 2.38 -1.94 -1.94
CA PHE A 32 2.14 -0.89 -2.93
C PHE A 32 0.70 -0.99 -3.42
N ILE A 33 -0.11 0.04 -3.18
CA ILE A 33 -1.52 0.05 -3.57
C ILE A 33 -1.72 0.83 -4.86
N PHE A 34 -1.11 2.02 -4.96
CA PHE A 34 -1.38 2.92 -6.09
C PHE A 34 -0.23 3.91 -6.32
N GLY A 35 0.06 4.23 -7.58
CA GLY A 35 0.99 5.28 -7.98
C GLY A 35 0.32 6.23 -8.97
N PHE A 36 0.56 7.53 -8.86
CA PHE A 36 -0.01 8.54 -9.74
C PHE A 36 0.92 9.73 -9.93
N SER A 37 0.79 10.44 -11.05
CA SER A 37 1.61 11.62 -11.31
C SER A 37 1.24 12.75 -10.34
N LYS A 38 2.21 13.52 -9.87
CA LYS A 38 2.07 14.59 -8.88
C LYS A 38 1.05 15.65 -9.31
N ASN A 39 0.90 15.86 -10.62
CA ASN A 39 -0.02 16.84 -11.21
C ASN A 39 -1.35 16.23 -11.69
N GLU A 40 -1.50 14.90 -11.67
CA GLU A 40 -2.75 14.23 -12.07
C GLU A 40 -3.83 14.32 -10.99
N LYS A 41 -3.42 14.33 -9.72
CA LYS A 41 -4.32 14.40 -8.57
C LYS A 41 -3.74 15.36 -7.54
N ALA A 42 -4.26 16.59 -7.55
CA ALA A 42 -3.96 17.60 -6.54
C ALA A 42 -4.46 17.15 -5.15
N ASP A 43 -5.64 16.53 -5.08
CA ASP A 43 -6.25 16.03 -3.85
C ASP A 43 -6.99 14.69 -4.05
N ILE A 44 -6.67 13.71 -3.20
CA ILE A 44 -7.46 12.46 -3.10
C ILE A 44 -8.72 12.77 -2.29
N SER A 45 -9.89 12.54 -2.89
CA SER A 45 -11.19 12.79 -2.22
C SER A 45 -11.33 11.99 -0.92
N ILE A 46 -12.17 12.46 0.00
CA ILE A 46 -12.43 11.76 1.27
C ILE A 46 -12.91 10.33 1.01
N LYS A 47 -13.81 10.13 0.03
CA LYS A 47 -14.30 8.80 -0.37
C LYS A 47 -13.18 7.89 -0.84
N ALA A 48 -12.26 8.41 -1.67
CA ALA A 48 -11.10 7.65 -2.13
C ALA A 48 -10.14 7.33 -0.97
N LYS A 49 -9.89 8.28 -0.06
CA LYS A 49 -9.10 8.03 1.16
C LYS A 49 -9.69 6.93 2.02
N THR A 50 -11.01 6.92 2.22
CA THR A 50 -11.69 5.87 3.00
C THR A 50 -11.59 4.50 2.32
N ALA A 51 -11.81 4.43 1.01
CA ALA A 51 -11.67 3.19 0.25
C ALA A 51 -10.24 2.63 0.34
N LEU A 52 -9.23 3.49 0.21
CA LEU A 52 -7.83 3.11 0.35
C LEU A 52 -7.50 2.60 1.76
N LYS A 53 -8.06 3.22 2.82
CA LYS A 53 -7.92 2.74 4.20
C LYS A 53 -8.48 1.35 4.41
N ILE A 54 -9.68 1.09 3.88
CA ILE A 54 -10.33 -0.23 3.98
C ILE A 54 -9.50 -1.29 3.24
N MET A 55 -9.01 -0.96 2.04
CA MET A 55 -8.14 -1.86 1.28
C MET A 55 -6.82 -2.13 2.00
N ALA A 56 -6.16 -1.08 2.52
CA ALA A 56 -4.93 -1.21 3.29
C ALA A 56 -5.10 -2.14 4.49
N LYS A 57 -6.18 -1.97 5.25
CA LYS A 57 -6.52 -2.84 6.38
C LYS A 57 -6.70 -4.30 5.97
N GLY A 58 -7.43 -4.53 4.88
CA GLY A 58 -7.63 -5.87 4.33
C GLY A 58 -6.30 -6.55 3.96
N LEU A 59 -5.42 -5.83 3.27
CA LEU A 59 -4.11 -6.34 2.85
C LEU A 59 -3.17 -6.61 4.05
N LEU A 60 -3.09 -5.66 4.98
CA LEU A 60 -2.25 -5.80 6.18
C LEU A 60 -2.75 -6.90 7.14
N SER A 61 -4.00 -7.32 7.02
CA SER A 61 -4.56 -8.43 7.81
C SER A 61 -4.30 -9.81 7.20
N TYR A 62 -3.65 -9.90 6.04
CA TYR A 62 -3.39 -11.20 5.41
C TYR A 62 -2.37 -12.01 6.21
N ASP A 63 -2.76 -13.25 6.54
CA ASP A 63 -1.83 -14.25 7.05
C ASP A 63 -0.96 -14.85 5.94
N ASN A 64 0.03 -15.66 6.33
CA ASN A 64 0.98 -16.25 5.38
C ASN A 64 0.29 -17.17 4.35
N LYS A 65 -0.82 -17.84 4.69
CA LYS A 65 -1.56 -18.69 3.75
C LYS A 65 -2.30 -17.86 2.72
N GLN A 66 -2.92 -16.76 3.16
CA GLN A 66 -3.60 -15.80 2.29
C GLN A 66 -2.61 -15.12 1.34
N LEU A 67 -1.42 -14.75 1.83
CA LEU A 67 -0.35 -14.20 0.99
C LEU A 67 0.12 -15.22 -0.04
N ALA A 68 0.44 -16.44 0.37
CA ALA A 68 0.85 -17.50 -0.55
C ALA A 68 -0.21 -17.76 -1.64
N LYS A 69 -1.50 -17.75 -1.26
CA LYS A 69 -2.61 -17.87 -2.20
C LYS A 69 -2.67 -16.69 -3.17
N ALA A 70 -2.53 -15.46 -2.68
CA ALA A 70 -2.57 -14.25 -3.49
C ALA A 70 -1.39 -14.14 -4.46
N LEU A 71 -0.20 -14.58 -4.05
CA LEU A 71 0.98 -14.71 -4.91
C LEU A 71 0.75 -15.78 -5.99
N LYS A 72 0.27 -16.97 -5.59
CA LYS A 72 -0.02 -18.07 -6.53
C LYS A 72 -1.08 -17.69 -7.55
N SER A 73 -2.09 -16.91 -7.16
CA SER A 73 -3.13 -16.42 -8.07
C SER A 73 -2.72 -15.18 -8.86
N LYS A 74 -1.50 -14.67 -8.69
CA LYS A 74 -1.00 -13.42 -9.30
C LYS A 74 -1.88 -12.19 -8.96
N ALA A 75 -2.60 -12.25 -7.85
CA ALA A 75 -3.33 -11.11 -7.32
C ALA A 75 -2.37 -10.14 -6.61
N LEU A 76 -1.26 -10.66 -6.08
CA LEU A 76 -0.14 -9.90 -5.56
C LEU A 76 1.14 -10.35 -6.25
N TYR A 77 2.10 -9.43 -6.32
CA TYR A 77 3.46 -9.67 -6.77
C TYR A 77 4.39 -9.26 -5.63
N GLU A 78 5.34 -10.14 -5.32
CA GLU A 78 6.42 -9.81 -4.42
C GLU A 78 7.42 -8.93 -5.15
N VAL A 79 7.80 -7.81 -4.53
CA VAL A 79 8.83 -6.91 -5.06
C VAL A 79 10.15 -7.30 -4.42
N THR A 80 11.01 -7.94 -5.19
CA THR A 80 12.40 -8.18 -4.81
C THR A 80 13.24 -6.95 -5.16
N ARG A 81 14.25 -6.64 -4.35
CA ARG A 81 15.32 -5.76 -4.83
C ARG A 81 16.19 -6.57 -5.76
N ASP A 82 16.28 -6.16 -7.01
CA ASP A 82 17.42 -6.50 -7.84
C ASP A 82 18.61 -5.70 -7.30
N GLU A 83 19.72 -6.37 -6.98
CA GLU A 83 20.97 -5.73 -6.56
C GLU A 83 21.53 -4.77 -7.62
#